data_AF-A0A3M1HGT6-F1
#
_entry.id   AF-A0A3M1HGT6-F1
#
_cell.length_a   1.000
_cell.length_b   1.000
_cell.length_c   1.000
_cell.angle_alpha   90.00
_cell.angle_beta   90.00
_cell.angle_gamma   90.00
#
_symmetry.space_group_name_H-M   'P 1'
#
loop_
_entity.id
_entity.type
_entity.pdbx_description
1 polymer ?
#
loop_
_entity_poly.entity_id
_entity_poly.type
_entity_poly.pdbx_seq_one_letter_code
_entity_poly.pdbx_strand_id
1 'polypeptide(L)'
;MGGLAVNLLAPVLFRQYWEFYLGLGVMWFLLLALALRLPERVSPLRRRVAVVAVAAMTLLVWGSFYIQSNANSRDTLAAYRNFSGVITVKEKFADRPADHFYVLTHGITTHGYQFRDPARRALPTAYYWEARLFHDSGDDLRAKPSLWVLLGRAPRFFDRPEIHARAQTCADLPAVRLWTDDYSNLFQVLK
;
A
#
# COMPACT_ATOMS: atom_id res chain seq x y z
N MET A 1 -2.21 -25.59 6.16
CA MET A 1 -1.81 -25.64 4.74
C MET A 1 -2.09 -24.32 4.00
N GLY A 2 -3.33 -23.81 3.96
CA GLY A 2 -3.66 -22.58 3.20
C GLY A 2 -2.89 -21.32 3.61
N GLY A 3 -2.68 -21.09 4.91
CA GLY A 3 -1.95 -19.92 5.40
C GLY A 3 -0.46 -19.89 4.99
N LEU A 4 0.19 -21.05 4.86
CA LEU A 4 1.58 -21.14 4.41
C LEU A 4 1.72 -20.80 2.92
N ALA A 5 0.82 -21.32 2.08
CA ALA A 5 0.83 -21.02 0.65
C ALA A 5 0.54 -19.52 0.39
N VAL A 6 -0.44 -18.94 1.09
CA VAL A 6 -0.80 -17.52 0.94
C VAL A 6 0.31 -16.59 1.44
N ASN A 7 1.00 -16.92 2.52
CA ASN A 7 2.03 -16.03 3.07
C ASN A 7 3.41 -16.21 2.42
N LEU A 8 3.73 -17.39 1.86
CA LEU A 8 5.05 -17.65 1.29
C LEU A 8 5.07 -17.57 -0.24
N LEU A 9 4.09 -18.20 -0.90
CA LEU A 9 4.08 -18.29 -2.35
C LEU A 9 3.39 -17.09 -2.99
N ALA A 10 2.31 -16.57 -2.40
CA ALA A 10 1.55 -15.50 -3.01
C ALA A 10 2.32 -14.18 -3.20
N PRO A 11 3.17 -13.72 -2.27
CA PRO A 11 3.96 -12.50 -2.47
C PRO A 11 5.00 -12.62 -3.59
N VAL A 12 5.50 -13.84 -3.84
CA VAL A 12 6.49 -14.11 -4.89
C VAL A 12 5.83 -14.28 -6.25
N LEU A 13 4.70 -14.98 -6.30
CA LEU A 13 4.01 -15.33 -7.53
C LEU A 13 3.10 -14.21 -8.04
N PHE A 14 2.56 -13.37 -7.15
CA PHE A 14 1.54 -12.39 -7.49
C PHE A 14 1.90 -10.98 -7.01
N ARG A 15 1.83 -10.00 -7.91
CA ARG A 15 2.04 -8.58 -7.58
C ARG A 15 0.84 -7.92 -6.90
N GLN A 16 -0.30 -8.59 -6.91
CA GLN A 16 -1.59 -8.17 -6.33
C GLN A 16 -2.22 -9.38 -5.64
N TYR A 17 -3.37 -9.22 -4.98
CA TYR A 17 -4.08 -10.28 -4.25
C TYR A 17 -4.78 -11.33 -5.14
N TRP A 18 -4.10 -11.82 -6.19
CA TRP A 18 -4.62 -12.78 -7.17
C TRP A 18 -5.03 -14.11 -6.55
N GLU A 19 -4.35 -14.54 -5.50
CA GLU A 19 -4.62 -15.78 -4.78
C GLU A 19 -6.02 -15.80 -4.13
N PHE A 20 -6.55 -14.65 -3.70
CA PHE A 20 -7.91 -14.56 -3.17
C PHE A 20 -8.94 -14.87 -4.26
N TYR A 21 -8.73 -14.31 -5.46
CA TYR A 21 -9.62 -14.52 -6.60
C TYR A 21 -9.52 -15.95 -7.16
N LEU A 22 -8.31 -16.51 -7.21
CA LEU A 22 -8.12 -17.93 -7.55
C LEU A 22 -8.82 -18.84 -6.53
N GLY A 23 -8.68 -18.55 -5.24
CA GLY A 23 -9.37 -19.29 -4.17
C GLY A 23 -10.89 -19.23 -4.31
N LEU A 24 -11.45 -18.05 -4.58
CA LEU A 24 -12.88 -17.88 -4.86
C LEU A 24 -13.31 -18.63 -6.12
N GLY A 25 -12.53 -18.57 -7.20
CA GLY A 25 -12.81 -19.29 -8.44
C GLY A 25 -12.85 -20.81 -8.23
N VAL A 26 -11.88 -21.35 -7.50
CA VAL A 26 -11.86 -22.77 -7.12
C VAL A 26 -13.06 -23.13 -6.23
N MET A 27 -13.38 -22.31 -5.23
CA MET A 27 -14.57 -22.51 -4.38
C MET A 27 -15.85 -22.56 -5.21
N TRP A 28 -16.03 -21.62 -6.14
CA TRP A 28 -17.19 -21.59 -7.04
C TRP A 28 -17.28 -22.83 -7.94
N PHE A 29 -16.14 -23.28 -8.48
CA PHE A 29 -16.09 -24.51 -9.27
C PHE A 29 -16.49 -25.74 -8.45
N LEU A 30 -16.03 -25.83 -7.20
CA LEU A 30 -16.41 -26.93 -6.30
C LEU A 30 -17.91 -26.90 -5.96
N LEU A 31 -18.48 -25.72 -5.69
CA LEU A 31 -19.91 -25.57 -5.44
C LEU A 31 -20.75 -25.95 -6.67
N LEU A 32 -20.31 -25.55 -7.87
CA LEU A 32 -20.96 -25.96 -9.12
C LEU A 32 -20.88 -27.48 -9.33
N ALA A 33 -19.70 -28.07 -9.14
CA ALA A 33 -19.51 -29.51 -9.25
C ALA A 33 -20.39 -30.28 -8.25
N LEU A 34 -20.53 -29.78 -7.01
CA LEU A 34 -21.43 -30.35 -6.01
C LEU A 34 -22.91 -30.21 -6.40
N ALA A 35 -23.31 -29.05 -6.92
CA ALA A 35 -24.67 -28.80 -7.40
C ALA A 35 -25.04 -29.73 -8.57
N LEU A 36 -24.10 -30.03 -9.46
CA LEU A 36 -24.28 -30.99 -10.56
C LEU A 36 -24.34 -32.45 -10.09
N ARG A 37 -23.82 -32.75 -8.89
CA ARG A 37 -23.84 -34.09 -8.27
C ARG A 37 -25.00 -34.27 -7.27
N LEU A 38 -25.93 -33.32 -7.18
CA LEU A 38 -27.09 -33.46 -6.31
C LEU A 38 -27.93 -34.69 -6.71
N PRO A 39 -28.35 -35.52 -5.75
CA PRO A 39 -29.06 -36.77 -6.03
C PRO A 39 -30.39 -36.52 -6.77
N GLU A 40 -30.82 -37.46 -7.64
CA GLU A 40 -32.06 -37.39 -8.44
C GLU A 40 -33.35 -37.10 -7.64
N ARG A 41 -33.29 -37.17 -6.30
CA ARG A 41 -34.36 -36.74 -5.39
C ARG A 41 -34.66 -35.24 -5.45
N VAL A 42 -33.77 -34.39 -6.00
CA VAL A 42 -34.04 -32.96 -6.16
C VAL A 42 -34.78 -32.70 -7.47
N SER A 43 -35.84 -31.89 -7.43
CA SER A 43 -36.62 -31.63 -8.65
C SER A 43 -35.76 -30.99 -9.76
N PRO A 44 -35.99 -31.33 -11.04
CA PRO A 44 -35.19 -30.81 -12.16
C PRO A 44 -35.18 -29.28 -12.24
N LEU A 45 -36.30 -28.64 -11.87
CA LEU A 45 -36.41 -27.18 -11.79
C LEU A 45 -35.49 -26.61 -10.71
N ARG A 46 -35.47 -27.20 -9.51
CA ARG A 46 -34.56 -26.75 -8.43
C ARG A 46 -33.10 -26.91 -8.83
N ARG A 47 -32.73 -28.00 -9.52
CA ARG A 47 -31.37 -28.20 -10.05
C ARG A 47 -31.01 -27.13 -11.08
N ARG A 48 -31.89 -26.84 -12.05
CA ARG A 48 -31.67 -25.77 -13.05
C ARG A 48 -31.53 -24.39 -12.39
N VAL A 49 -32.42 -24.06 -11.45
CA VAL A 49 -32.35 -22.79 -10.71
C VAL A 49 -31.04 -22.68 -9.94
N ALA A 50 -30.60 -23.74 -9.26
CA ALA A 50 -29.32 -23.75 -8.55
C ALA A 50 -28.13 -23.52 -9.48
N VAL A 51 -28.08 -24.22 -10.62
CA VAL A 51 -26.99 -24.04 -11.62
C VAL A 51 -26.99 -22.62 -12.20
N VAL A 52 -28.16 -22.09 -12.56
CA VAL A 52 -28.29 -20.72 -13.10
C VAL A 52 -27.90 -19.69 -12.04
N ALA A 53 -28.32 -19.85 -10.79
CA ALA A 53 -27.97 -18.95 -9.69
C ALA A 53 -26.46 -18.95 -9.41
N VAL A 54 -25.82 -20.12 -9.42
CA VAL A 54 -24.36 -20.25 -9.26
C VAL A 54 -23.62 -19.58 -10.43
N ALA A 55 -24.06 -19.81 -11.66
CA ALA A 55 -23.46 -19.20 -12.84
C ALA A 55 -23.62 -17.66 -12.82
N ALA A 56 -24.81 -17.15 -12.48
CA ALA A 56 -25.06 -15.72 -12.38
C ALA A 56 -24.22 -15.06 -11.28
N MET A 57 -24.13 -15.68 -10.10
CA MET A 57 -23.29 -15.16 -9.01
C MET A 57 -21.81 -15.18 -9.38
N THR A 58 -21.35 -16.22 -10.08
CA THR A 58 -19.98 -16.30 -10.59
C THR A 58 -19.69 -15.13 -11.53
N LEU A 59 -20.58 -14.86 -12.51
CA LEU A 59 -20.43 -13.73 -13.43
C LEU A 59 -20.44 -12.38 -12.71
N LEU A 60 -21.29 -12.21 -11.69
CA LEU A 60 -21.32 -11.00 -10.87
C LEU A 60 -20.00 -10.78 -10.11
N VAL A 61 -19.47 -11.81 -9.46
CA VAL A 61 -18.19 -11.74 -8.73
C VAL A 61 -17.03 -11.45 -9.69
N TRP A 62 -16.94 -12.15 -10.82
CA TRP A 62 -15.89 -11.90 -11.81
C TRP A 62 -16.03 -10.55 -12.52
N GLY A 63 -17.26 -10.10 -12.78
CA GLY A 63 -17.54 -8.80 -13.39
C GLY A 63 -17.18 -7.63 -12.47
N SER A 64 -17.63 -7.68 -11.22
CA SER A 64 -17.22 -6.69 -10.19
C SER A 64 -15.71 -6.67 -9.99
N PHE A 65 -15.06 -7.83 -9.98
CA PHE A 65 -13.61 -7.95 -9.94
C PHE A 65 -12.94 -7.28 -11.15
N TYR A 66 -13.38 -7.59 -12.37
CA TYR A 66 -12.81 -6.99 -13.58
C TYR A 66 -12.88 -5.47 -13.54
N ILE A 67 -14.04 -4.92 -13.12
CA ILE A 67 -14.23 -3.48 -12.95
C ILE A 67 -13.25 -2.92 -11.90
N GLN A 68 -13.16 -3.53 -10.72
CA GLN A 68 -12.28 -3.09 -9.64
C GLN A 68 -10.79 -3.17 -10.04
N SER A 69 -10.38 -4.28 -10.67
CA SER A 69 -9.00 -4.52 -11.12
C SER A 69 -8.58 -3.51 -12.18
N ASN A 70 -9.45 -3.24 -13.16
CA ASN A 70 -9.18 -2.26 -14.20
C ASN A 70 -9.13 -0.84 -13.62
N ALA A 71 -10.05 -0.49 -12.71
CA ALA A 71 -10.03 0.79 -12.01
C ALA A 71 -8.76 1.00 -11.17
N ASN A 72 -8.24 -0.06 -10.55
CA ASN A 72 -6.99 0.03 -9.77
C ASN A 72 -5.73 0.08 -10.63
N SER A 73 -5.74 -0.55 -11.81
CA SER A 73 -4.54 -0.69 -12.65
C SER A 73 -4.33 0.45 -13.64
N ARG A 74 -5.40 1.12 -14.09
CA ARG A 74 -5.34 2.18 -15.13
C ARG A 74 -4.26 3.23 -14.92
N ASP A 75 -4.06 3.61 -13.66
CA ASP A 75 -3.14 4.68 -13.29
C ASP A 75 -1.88 4.15 -12.59
N THR A 76 -1.69 2.83 -12.52
CA THR A 76 -0.59 2.23 -11.76
C THR A 76 0.67 2.17 -12.61
N LEU A 77 1.72 2.90 -12.20
CA LEU A 77 3.04 2.86 -12.84
C LEU A 77 3.89 1.68 -12.36
N ALA A 78 3.85 1.44 -11.05
CA ALA A 78 4.60 0.36 -10.43
C ALA A 78 3.82 -0.20 -9.25
N ALA A 79 3.89 -1.52 -9.09
CA ALA A 79 3.33 -2.20 -7.94
C ALA A 79 4.30 -3.27 -7.45
N TYR A 80 4.49 -3.31 -6.14
CA TYR A 80 5.35 -4.25 -5.45
C TYR A 80 4.58 -4.86 -4.27
N ARG A 81 4.79 -6.15 -4.02
CA ARG A 81 4.15 -6.87 -2.93
C ARG A 81 5.19 -7.39 -1.96
N ASN A 82 4.98 -7.11 -0.67
CA ASN A 82 5.77 -7.65 0.43
C ASN A 82 4.85 -8.34 1.45
N PHE A 83 5.41 -8.71 2.61
CA PHE A 83 4.66 -9.36 3.69
C PHE A 83 3.52 -8.48 4.24
N SER A 84 3.75 -7.17 4.36
CA SER A 84 2.79 -6.20 4.91
C SER A 84 1.70 -5.79 3.92
N GLY A 85 1.84 -6.12 2.63
CA GLY A 85 0.82 -5.90 1.61
C GLY A 85 1.39 -5.42 0.28
N VAL A 86 0.57 -4.67 -0.46
CA VAL A 86 0.90 -4.18 -1.81
C VAL A 86 1.14 -2.68 -1.79
N ILE A 87 2.34 -2.28 -2.17
CA ILE A 87 2.75 -0.90 -2.37
C ILE A 87 2.60 -0.57 -3.86
N THR A 88 1.92 0.53 -4.16
CA THR A 88 1.62 0.96 -5.53
C THR A 88 1.98 2.42 -5.73
N VAL A 89 2.70 2.72 -6.81
CA VAL A 89 2.90 4.07 -7.33
C VAL A 89 1.89 4.29 -8.45
N LYS A 90 1.02 5.29 -8.29
CA LYS A 90 0.04 5.69 -9.30
C LYS A 90 0.36 7.06 -9.88
N GLU A 91 0.14 7.24 -11.17
CA GLU A 91 0.22 8.52 -11.87
C GLU A 91 -1.16 9.16 -11.92
N LYS A 92 -1.27 10.43 -11.54
CA LYS A 92 -2.54 11.16 -11.52
C LYS A 92 -2.42 12.44 -12.33
N PHE A 93 -3.49 12.74 -13.07
CA PHE A 93 -3.62 13.95 -13.89
C PHE A 93 -2.47 14.14 -14.88
N ALA A 94 -2.05 13.06 -15.55
CA ALA A 94 -0.98 13.10 -16.55
C ALA A 94 -1.27 14.10 -17.70
N ASP A 95 -2.55 14.33 -17.98
CA ASP A 95 -3.09 15.28 -18.96
C ASP A 95 -3.04 16.75 -18.51
N ARG A 96 -2.84 17.02 -17.20
CA ARG A 96 -2.79 18.37 -16.63
C ARG A 96 -1.44 18.62 -15.96
N PRO A 97 -0.45 19.21 -16.67
CA PRO A 97 0.91 19.39 -16.15
C PRO A 97 0.99 20.11 -14.79
N ALA A 98 0.09 21.07 -14.55
CA ALA A 98 0.01 21.80 -13.29
C ALA A 98 -0.59 20.98 -12.12
N ASP A 99 -1.23 19.85 -12.38
CA ASP A 99 -1.78 18.97 -11.33
C ASP A 99 -1.13 17.58 -11.37
N HIS A 100 -0.15 17.36 -12.24
CA HIS A 100 0.45 16.06 -12.45
C HIS A 100 1.33 15.67 -11.26
N PHE A 101 0.97 14.58 -10.58
CA PHE A 101 1.76 13.99 -9.51
C PHE A 101 1.76 12.46 -9.53
N TYR A 102 2.80 11.89 -8.92
CA TYR A 102 2.83 10.49 -8.52
C TYR A 102 2.32 10.35 -7.10
N VAL A 103 1.57 9.30 -6.80
CA VAL A 103 1.10 8.99 -5.45
C VAL A 103 1.57 7.60 -5.04
N LEU A 104 2.20 7.51 -3.87
CA LEU A 104 2.59 6.25 -3.25
C LEU A 104 1.46 5.80 -2.32
N THR A 105 0.98 4.59 -2.53
CA THR A 105 -0.13 3.99 -1.76
C THR A 105 0.26 2.61 -1.26
N HIS A 106 -0.22 2.24 -0.08
CA HIS A 106 -0.14 0.88 0.46
C HIS A 106 -1.55 0.45 0.86
N GLY A 107 -2.16 -0.41 0.04
CA GLY A 107 -3.59 -0.70 0.15
C GLY A 107 -4.45 0.57 -0.02
N ILE A 108 -5.17 0.94 1.05
CA ILE A 108 -6.04 2.14 1.11
C ILE A 108 -5.32 3.39 1.62
N THR A 109 -4.10 3.24 2.15
CA THR A 109 -3.35 4.33 2.78
C THR A 109 -2.52 5.05 1.73
N THR A 110 -2.61 6.38 1.68
CA THR A 110 -1.72 7.21 0.87
C THR A 110 -0.53 7.66 1.70
N HIS A 111 0.68 7.29 1.28
CA HIS A 111 1.93 7.71 1.95
C HIS A 111 2.37 9.11 1.54
N GLY A 112 2.07 9.51 0.32
CA GLY A 112 2.34 10.84 -0.16
C GLY A 112 2.33 10.98 -1.66
N TYR A 113 2.52 12.22 -2.11
CA TYR A 113 2.54 12.55 -3.53
C TYR A 113 3.81 13.31 -3.90
N GLN A 114 4.29 13.11 -5.12
CA GLN A 114 5.41 13.85 -5.68
C GLN A 114 4.95 14.58 -6.92
N PHE A 115 4.95 15.91 -6.88
CA PHE A 115 4.64 16.73 -8.05
C PHE A 115 5.67 16.53 -9.16
N ARG A 116 5.19 16.52 -10.41
CA ARG A 116 6.06 16.51 -11.60
C ARG A 116 6.53 17.91 -11.99
N ASP A 117 5.76 18.92 -11.65
CA ASP A 117 6.12 20.32 -11.79
C ASP A 117 7.47 20.62 -11.09
N PRO A 118 8.50 21.07 -11.83
CA PRO A 118 9.83 21.35 -11.26
C PRO A 118 9.80 22.29 -10.07
N ALA A 119 8.90 23.29 -10.06
CA ALA A 119 8.80 24.27 -8.98
C ALA A 119 8.26 23.66 -7.68
N ARG A 120 7.49 22.57 -7.77
CA ARG A 120 6.83 21.92 -6.63
C ARG A 120 7.34 20.52 -6.32
N ARG A 121 8.27 20.00 -7.11
CA ARG A 121 8.83 18.65 -6.96
C ARG A 121 9.47 18.40 -5.59
N ALA A 122 10.02 19.46 -4.99
CA ALA A 122 10.63 19.42 -3.65
C ALA A 122 9.65 19.75 -2.52
N LEU A 123 8.38 20.06 -2.83
CA LEU A 123 7.40 20.33 -1.78
C LEU A 123 7.11 19.05 -1.01
N PRO A 124 7.11 19.11 0.33
CA PRO A 124 6.65 18.02 1.18
C PRO A 124 5.11 17.99 1.19
N THR A 125 4.52 16.81 1.01
CA THR A 125 3.11 16.67 0.59
C THR A 125 2.21 15.87 1.54
N ALA A 126 2.78 14.91 2.26
CA ALA A 126 2.02 14.01 3.15
C ALA A 126 2.74 13.80 4.50
N TYR A 127 3.28 12.60 4.78
CA TYR A 127 3.99 12.32 6.02
C TYR A 127 5.25 13.17 6.24
N TYR A 128 5.71 13.84 5.20
CA TYR A 128 6.82 14.76 5.26
C TYR A 128 6.26 16.16 5.48
N TRP A 129 6.69 16.79 6.55
CA TRP A 129 6.48 18.20 6.87
C TRP A 129 7.83 18.90 6.85
N GLU A 130 7.87 20.22 7.02
CA GLU A 130 9.14 20.86 7.30
C GLU A 130 9.71 20.32 8.61
N ALA A 131 11.00 19.98 8.58
CA ALA A 131 11.73 19.45 9.71
C ALA A 131 12.81 20.46 10.14
N ARG A 132 12.98 20.59 11.46
CA ARG A 132 14.15 21.24 12.07
C ARG A 132 14.75 20.33 13.12
N LEU A 133 16.07 20.33 13.20
CA LEU A 133 16.82 19.49 14.12
C LEU A 133 17.23 20.29 15.34
N PHE A 134 17.20 19.64 16.50
CA PHE A 134 17.70 20.19 17.74
C PHE A 134 18.61 19.16 18.39
N HIS A 135 19.87 19.53 18.58
CA HIS A 135 20.81 18.72 19.32
C HIS A 135 20.70 19.08 20.80
N ASP A 136 20.43 18.09 21.63
CA ASP A 136 20.51 18.20 23.08
C ASP A 136 21.68 17.35 23.56
N SER A 137 22.69 17.99 24.15
CA SER A 137 23.89 17.29 24.62
C SER A 137 23.62 16.44 25.87
N GLY A 138 22.46 16.57 26.51
CA GLY A 138 22.17 15.94 27.78
C GLY A 138 22.97 16.55 28.94
N ASP A 139 22.90 15.92 30.11
CA ASP A 139 23.52 16.42 31.35
C ASP A 139 24.47 15.42 32.01
N ASP A 140 24.86 14.35 31.30
CA ASP A 140 25.71 13.22 31.73
C ASP A 140 25.27 12.47 33.00
N LEU A 141 24.24 12.95 33.69
CA LEU A 141 23.72 12.39 34.95
C LEU A 141 22.41 11.63 34.73
N ARG A 142 21.49 12.15 33.90
CA ARG A 142 20.17 11.57 33.64
C ARG A 142 19.76 11.62 32.17
N ALA A 143 20.13 12.67 31.45
CA ALA A 143 19.82 12.84 30.03
C ALA A 143 21.03 12.45 29.18
N LYS A 144 20.82 11.54 28.23
CA LYS A 144 21.81 11.17 27.22
C LYS A 144 21.75 12.16 26.04
N PRO A 145 22.88 12.41 25.35
CA PRO A 145 22.88 13.16 24.10
C PRO A 145 21.82 12.63 23.14
N SER A 146 20.97 13.52 22.65
CA SER A 146 19.78 13.19 21.87
C SER A 146 19.62 14.16 20.72
N LEU A 147 19.23 13.63 19.55
CA LEU A 147 18.84 14.44 18.40
C LEU A 147 17.32 14.44 18.30
N TRP A 148 16.73 15.62 18.40
CA TRP A 148 15.29 15.82 18.27
C TRP A 148 14.95 16.36 16.88
N VAL A 149 13.88 15.84 16.29
CA VAL A 149 13.31 16.33 15.03
C VAL A 149 11.96 16.97 15.32
N LEU A 150 11.83 18.26 15.06
CA LEU A 150 10.56 18.97 15.14
C LEU A 150 9.94 19.06 13.74
N LEU A 151 8.72 18.55 13.62
CA LEU A 151 7.99 18.49 12.37
C LEU A 151 6.81 19.47 12.39
N GLY A 152 6.67 20.27 11.34
CA GLY A 152 5.70 21.35 11.29
C GLY A 152 5.20 21.62 9.88
N ARG A 153 3.88 21.82 9.74
CA ARG A 153 3.24 22.03 8.44
C ARG A 153 3.42 23.47 7.90
N ALA A 154 3.64 24.44 8.77
CA ALA A 154 3.70 25.85 8.41
C ALA A 154 5.14 26.39 8.51
N PRO A 155 5.75 26.89 7.42
CA PRO A 155 7.10 27.47 7.45
C PRO A 155 7.26 28.56 8.52
N ARG A 156 6.24 29.43 8.64
CA ARG A 156 6.19 30.54 9.61
C ARG A 156 6.27 30.10 11.08
N PHE A 157 5.96 28.85 11.38
CA PHE A 157 6.13 28.31 12.73
C PHE A 157 7.62 28.22 13.09
N PHE A 158 8.47 27.88 12.12
CA PHE A 158 9.92 27.76 12.31
C PHE A 158 10.65 29.10 12.28
N ASP A 159 10.01 30.17 11.80
CA ASP A 159 10.56 31.54 11.82
C ASP A 159 10.46 32.20 13.21
N ARG A 160 9.80 31.55 14.18
CA ARG A 160 9.73 32.06 15.55
C ARG A 160 11.14 32.14 16.14
N PRO A 161 11.54 33.26 16.76
CA PRO A 161 12.91 33.47 17.23
C PRO A 161 13.42 32.36 18.16
N GLU A 162 12.54 31.84 19.02
CA GLU A 162 12.85 30.80 20.00
C GLU A 162 13.21 29.46 19.35
N ILE A 163 12.64 29.20 18.17
CA ILE A 163 12.84 27.98 17.40
C ILE A 163 14.01 28.18 16.43
N HIS A 164 13.98 29.28 15.67
CA HIS A 164 14.98 29.59 14.66
C HIS A 164 16.40 29.66 15.24
N ALA A 165 16.57 30.25 16.43
CA ALA A 165 17.88 30.41 17.06
C ALA A 165 18.56 29.09 17.47
N ARG A 166 17.80 27.99 17.60
CA ARG A 166 18.31 26.67 18.04
C ARG A 166 18.15 25.58 16.99
N ALA A 167 17.37 25.85 15.94
CA ALA A 167 17.07 24.91 14.88
C ALA A 167 18.23 24.78 13.90
N GLN A 168 18.68 23.55 13.67
CA GLN A 168 19.54 23.21 12.53
C GLN A 168 18.68 22.72 11.36
N THR A 169 19.18 22.93 10.14
CA THR A 169 18.51 22.42 8.93
C THR A 169 18.83 20.93 8.76
N CYS A 170 17.91 20.18 8.15
CA CYS A 170 18.17 18.76 7.84
C CYS A 170 19.20 18.54 6.71
N ALA A 171 19.74 19.61 6.10
CA ALA A 171 20.74 19.51 5.05
C ALA A 171 22.08 18.93 5.53
N ASP A 172 22.36 19.07 6.83
CA ASP A 172 23.62 18.65 7.46
C ASP A 172 23.57 17.23 8.05
N LEU A 173 22.46 16.51 7.88
CA LEU A 173 22.38 15.13 8.35
C LEU A 173 23.32 14.24 7.53
N PRO A 174 24.07 13.33 8.19
CA PRO A 174 24.78 12.29 7.47
C PRO A 174 23.81 11.57 6.56
N ALA A 175 24.28 11.15 5.38
CA ALA A 175 23.51 10.30 4.49
C ALA A 175 23.15 9.00 5.22
N VAL A 176 21.99 9.01 5.88
CA VAL A 176 21.45 7.83 6.54
C VAL A 176 20.91 6.92 5.47
N ARG A 177 21.20 5.63 5.61
CA ARG A 177 20.61 4.60 4.74
C ARG A 177 19.10 4.81 4.74
N LEU A 178 18.52 4.95 3.56
CA LEU A 178 17.07 5.10 3.40
C LEU A 178 16.39 3.97 4.17
N TRP A 179 15.44 4.35 5.03
CA TRP A 179 14.64 3.37 5.73
C TRP A 179 13.83 2.59 4.69
N THR A 180 14.15 1.32 4.57
CA THR A 180 13.39 0.35 3.79
C THR A 180 12.59 -0.49 4.78
N ASP A 181 11.27 -0.65 4.55
CA ASP A 181 10.43 -1.57 5.32
C ASP A 181 10.80 -3.07 5.08
N ASP A 182 11.93 -3.32 4.42
CA ASP A 182 12.47 -4.65 4.15
C ASP A 182 12.84 -5.43 5.43
N TYR A 183 13.00 -4.75 6.57
CA TYR A 183 13.31 -5.38 7.88
C TYR A 183 12.12 -6.08 8.54
N SER A 184 10.91 -5.94 8.00
CA SER A 184 9.73 -6.67 8.48
C SER A 184 9.72 -8.14 8.02
N ASN A 185 10.74 -8.59 7.28
CA ASN A 185 10.86 -9.95 6.80
C ASN A 185 11.83 -10.78 7.67
N LEU A 186 11.26 -11.62 8.55
CA LEU A 186 11.98 -12.59 9.40
C LEU A 186 13.01 -13.45 8.63
N PHE A 187 12.81 -13.68 7.33
CA PHE A 187 13.75 -14.48 6.53
C PHE A 187 15.08 -13.78 6.26
N GLN A 188 15.15 -12.44 6.27
CA GLN A 188 16.42 -11.73 6.07
C GLN A 188 17.36 -11.84 7.28
N VAL A 189 16.82 -12.15 8.46
CA VAL A 189 17.57 -12.30 9.72
C VAL A 189 18.14 -13.72 9.88
N LEU A 190 17.69 -14.69 9.08
CA LEU A 190 18.13 -16.09 9.14
C LEU A 190 19.39 -16.38 8.28
N LYS A 191 20.22 -15.37 8.01
CA LYS A 191 21.51 -15.53 7.33
C LYS A 191 22.68 -15.40 8.30
#